data_AF-A0A812WN48-F1
#
_entry.id   AF-A0A812WN48-F1
#
_cell.length_a   1.000
_cell.length_b   1.000
_cell.length_c   1.000
_cell.angle_alpha   90.00
_cell.angle_beta   90.00
_cell.angle_gamma   90.00
#
_symmetry.space_group_name_H-M   'P 1'
#
loop_
_entity.id
_entity.type
_entity.pdbx_description
1 polymer ?
#
loop_
_entity_poly.entity_id
_entity_poly.type
_entity_poly.pdbx_seq_one_letter_code
_entity_poly.pdbx_strand_id
1 'polypeptide(L)'
;MEPHSWDMGLELLSTREASDFVEAHGIDMTASRMEVLHAITKAVSAMPFHNLHFLATHPDDRKPPNEQAVKAAMLKGQGGLCFVKQPFVGHLLRALGYVVEVVPGSVTHPGNHIVIVVHDVQAQGDRYVVEVGCGYPSCSAVRIDGEDEHEGFEAVFTDSFLEYRYVKTAGESLIRREHRGGDPPRPVVADSLGRSGEVDGWRRYFDFFYPPSTNGLEQLAQGMQDVCTLPDASPFLASLRAVRWVKGKMIAIKDAKLLEEAEDGQIVVTELQDVSEIRCSACLALHGAKRYSTPADFLPWVDASSDPNHGKQVNSEAVGYLLDAAVANGCKRIVRVTGKGEDPWSPFSILINGLGSMAKAWNQEGERRLRGQREVDYTIIRPGYMGKVDATLGDEVCLALADDGGDLK
;
A
#
# COMPACT_ATOMS: atom_id res chain seq x y z
N MET A 1 -27.13 1.14 1.65
CA MET A 1 -25.76 0.68 1.95
C MET A 1 -24.85 1.51 1.05
N GLU A 2 -23.77 2.11 1.56
CA GLU A 2 -22.83 2.78 0.67
C GLU A 2 -22.22 1.74 -0.29
N PRO A 3 -22.05 2.06 -1.58
CA PRO A 3 -21.39 1.17 -2.52
C PRO A 3 -19.97 0.86 -2.04
N HIS A 4 -19.59 -0.41 -2.06
CA HIS A 4 -18.24 -0.85 -1.70
C HIS A 4 -17.37 -0.95 -2.95
N SER A 5 -16.06 -0.75 -2.80
CA SER A 5 -15.13 -0.81 -3.93
C SER A 5 -15.08 -2.17 -4.65
N TRP A 6 -15.56 -3.24 -4.01
CA TRP A 6 -15.69 -4.58 -4.60
C TRP A 6 -17.05 -4.84 -5.26
N ASP A 7 -17.93 -3.84 -5.34
CA ASP A 7 -19.14 -3.94 -6.16
C ASP A 7 -18.77 -3.80 -7.64
N MET A 8 -18.72 -4.94 -8.32
CA MET A 8 -18.46 -5.04 -9.76
C MET A 8 -19.62 -4.49 -10.63
N GLY A 9 -20.63 -3.83 -10.06
CA GLY A 9 -21.57 -2.96 -10.76
C GLY A 9 -21.05 -1.53 -10.95
N LEU A 10 -20.11 -1.08 -10.14
CA LEU A 10 -19.57 0.29 -10.16
C LEU A 10 -18.52 0.47 -11.25
N GLU A 11 -18.43 1.65 -11.86
CA GLU A 11 -17.38 1.98 -12.82
C GLU A 11 -16.20 2.66 -12.16
N LEU A 12 -15.32 1.86 -11.55
CA LEU A 12 -14.10 2.37 -10.90
C LEU A 12 -13.08 2.92 -11.92
N LEU A 13 -12.88 2.21 -13.03
CA LEU A 13 -11.93 2.56 -14.09
C LEU A 13 -12.66 2.69 -15.42
N SER A 14 -12.36 3.76 -16.15
CA SER A 14 -12.73 3.87 -17.56
C SER A 14 -11.85 2.96 -18.43
N THR A 15 -12.31 2.62 -19.63
CA THR A 15 -11.51 1.87 -20.62
C THR A 15 -10.20 2.57 -20.97
N ARG A 16 -10.19 3.91 -20.98
CA ARG A 16 -8.98 4.70 -21.23
C ARG A 16 -7.97 4.52 -20.09
N GLU A 17 -8.38 4.67 -18.84
CA GLU A 17 -7.49 4.48 -17.69
C GLU A 17 -6.95 3.06 -17.59
N ALA A 18 -7.78 2.06 -17.94
CA ALA A 18 -7.34 0.68 -18.03
C ALA A 18 -6.28 0.47 -19.13
N SER A 19 -6.45 1.12 -20.28
CA SER A 19 -5.48 1.06 -21.39
C SER A 19 -4.17 1.75 -21.02
N ASP A 20 -4.24 2.95 -20.44
CA ASP A 20 -3.07 3.71 -19.98
C ASP A 20 -2.28 2.90 -18.93
N PHE A 21 -2.98 2.19 -18.03
CA PHE A 21 -2.36 1.31 -17.04
C PHE A 21 -1.57 0.17 -17.69
N VAL A 22 -2.18 -0.51 -18.66
CA VAL A 22 -1.60 -1.64 -19.39
C VAL A 22 -0.38 -1.18 -20.18
N GLU A 23 -0.47 -0.04 -20.89
CA GLU A 23 0.63 0.55 -21.65
C GLU A 23 1.81 0.91 -20.73
N ALA A 24 1.53 1.56 -19.59
CA ALA A 24 2.56 1.94 -18.62
C ALA A 24 3.31 0.73 -18.02
N HIS A 25 2.70 -0.45 -18.04
CA HIS A 25 3.33 -1.70 -17.60
C HIS A 25 3.88 -2.56 -18.75
N GLY A 26 3.84 -2.06 -20.00
CA GLY A 26 4.38 -2.75 -21.17
C GLY A 26 3.63 -4.04 -21.51
N ILE A 27 2.33 -4.11 -21.20
CA ILE A 27 1.51 -5.30 -21.47
C ILE A 27 1.03 -5.25 -22.93
N ASP A 28 1.34 -6.31 -23.68
CA ASP A 28 0.93 -6.43 -25.09
C ASP A 28 -0.55 -6.84 -25.20
N MET A 29 -1.42 -5.88 -25.53
CA MET A 29 -2.85 -6.12 -25.74
C MET A 29 -3.18 -6.85 -27.04
N THR A 30 -2.20 -7.10 -27.91
CA THR A 30 -2.39 -7.92 -29.13
C THR A 30 -2.19 -9.41 -28.88
N ALA A 31 -1.64 -9.78 -27.71
CA ALA A 31 -1.49 -11.16 -27.27
C ALA A 31 -2.85 -11.83 -26.98
N SER A 32 -2.83 -13.14 -26.71
CA SER A 32 -4.05 -13.85 -26.33
C SER A 32 -4.63 -13.32 -25.01
N ARG A 33 -5.94 -13.49 -24.80
CA ARG A 33 -6.63 -13.08 -23.55
C ARG A 33 -5.99 -13.70 -22.30
N MET A 34 -5.46 -14.92 -22.40
CA MET A 34 -4.78 -15.56 -21.27
C MET A 34 -3.42 -14.91 -20.98
N GLU A 35 -2.63 -14.63 -22.03
CA GLU A 35 -1.34 -13.96 -21.88
C GLU A 35 -1.50 -12.57 -21.28
N VAL A 36 -2.50 -11.81 -21.72
CA VAL A 36 -2.85 -10.50 -21.13
C VAL A 36 -3.26 -10.66 -19.66
N LEU A 37 -4.09 -11.65 -19.33
CA LEU A 37 -4.53 -11.91 -17.96
C LEU A 37 -3.36 -12.26 -17.02
N HIS A 38 -2.43 -13.10 -17.48
CA HIS A 38 -1.21 -13.41 -16.74
C HIS A 38 -0.30 -12.19 -16.58
N ALA A 39 -0.13 -11.39 -17.63
CA ALA A 39 0.67 -10.16 -17.58
C ALA A 39 0.10 -9.14 -16.58
N ILE A 40 -1.21 -8.95 -16.56
CA ILE A 40 -1.91 -8.09 -15.59
C ILE A 40 -1.73 -8.63 -14.16
N THR A 41 -1.95 -9.93 -13.98
CA THR A 41 -1.78 -10.60 -12.68
C THR A 41 -0.36 -10.35 -12.15
N LYS A 42 0.66 -10.59 -12.97
CA LYS A 42 2.05 -10.36 -12.63
C LYS A 42 2.36 -8.88 -12.31
N ALA A 43 1.86 -7.95 -13.11
CA ALA A 43 2.07 -6.52 -12.92
C ALA A 43 1.47 -6.03 -11.58
N VAL A 44 0.23 -6.43 -11.28
CA VAL A 44 -0.44 -6.03 -10.04
C VAL A 44 0.14 -6.76 -8.82
N SER A 45 0.53 -8.03 -8.95
CA SER A 45 1.24 -8.79 -7.90
C SER A 45 2.58 -8.16 -7.50
N ALA A 46 3.28 -7.52 -8.44
CA ALA A 46 4.54 -6.81 -8.17
C ALA A 46 4.36 -5.51 -7.37
N MET A 47 3.15 -4.96 -7.30
CA MET A 47 2.87 -3.78 -6.48
C MET A 47 2.90 -4.14 -4.99
N PRO A 48 3.28 -3.20 -4.10
CA PRO A 48 3.35 -3.48 -2.67
C PRO A 48 2.03 -4.00 -2.08
N PHE A 49 2.12 -5.02 -1.22
CA PHE A 49 1.06 -5.44 -0.31
C PHE A 49 1.40 -4.93 1.09
N HIS A 50 0.65 -3.98 1.63
CA HIS A 50 0.99 -3.39 2.93
C HIS A 50 -0.21 -2.83 3.70
N ASN A 51 -0.02 -2.65 5.02
CA ASN A 51 -1.02 -2.06 5.92
C ASN A 51 -0.64 -0.67 6.47
N LEU A 52 0.38 -0.01 5.91
CA LEU A 52 0.85 1.32 6.36
C LEU A 52 -0.27 2.34 6.57
N HIS A 53 -1.27 2.37 5.68
CA HIS A 53 -2.40 3.29 5.81
C HIS A 53 -3.17 3.09 7.12
N PHE A 54 -3.37 1.84 7.60
CA PHE A 54 -4.06 1.60 8.87
C PHE A 54 -3.23 1.99 10.09
N LEU A 55 -1.93 1.79 10.02
CA LEU A 55 -1.02 2.19 11.10
C LEU A 55 -0.91 3.72 11.19
N ALA A 56 -1.05 4.42 10.07
CA ALA A 56 -1.05 5.88 10.01
C ALA A 56 -2.42 6.52 10.31
N THR A 57 -3.52 5.75 10.27
CA THR A 57 -4.88 6.24 10.50
C THR A 57 -5.30 6.02 11.95
N HIS A 58 -5.88 7.06 12.56
CA HIS A 58 -6.43 7.00 13.93
C HIS A 58 -7.46 5.85 14.03
N PRO A 59 -7.48 5.06 15.12
CA PRO A 59 -8.38 3.90 15.24
C PRO A 59 -9.85 4.19 14.88
N ASP A 60 -10.38 5.33 15.33
CA ASP A 60 -11.79 5.71 15.09
C ASP A 60 -12.09 6.09 13.63
N ASP A 61 -11.06 6.40 12.83
CA ASP A 61 -11.20 6.79 11.41
C ASP A 61 -10.99 5.60 10.46
N ARG A 62 -10.66 4.40 10.99
CA ARG A 62 -10.37 3.23 10.18
C ARG A 62 -11.65 2.67 9.57
N LYS A 63 -11.61 2.44 8.26
CA LYS A 63 -12.69 1.86 7.48
C LYS A 63 -12.15 1.27 6.18
N PRO A 64 -12.91 0.39 5.51
CA PRO A 64 -12.58 -0.02 4.15
C PRO A 64 -12.42 1.21 3.23
N PRO A 65 -11.43 1.20 2.32
CA PRO A 65 -11.22 2.31 1.40
C PRO A 65 -12.37 2.38 0.39
N ASN A 66 -12.79 3.60 0.09
CA ASN A 66 -13.74 3.83 -1.00
C ASN A 66 -13.07 3.66 -2.37
N GLU A 67 -13.89 3.64 -3.41
CA GLU A 67 -13.48 3.53 -4.82
C GLU A 67 -12.35 4.51 -5.19
N GLN A 68 -12.52 5.80 -4.88
CA GLN A 68 -11.53 6.82 -5.23
C GLN A 68 -10.16 6.54 -4.58
N ALA A 69 -10.15 6.09 -3.32
CA ALA A 69 -8.93 5.73 -2.62
C ALA A 69 -8.26 4.50 -3.25
N VAL A 70 -9.04 3.46 -3.58
CA VAL A 70 -8.53 2.25 -4.25
C VAL A 70 -7.89 2.59 -5.59
N LYS A 71 -8.62 3.33 -6.45
CA LYS A 71 -8.13 3.79 -7.75
C LYS A 71 -6.85 4.61 -7.62
N ALA A 72 -6.84 5.61 -6.74
CA ALA A 72 -5.70 6.49 -6.57
C ALA A 72 -4.45 5.76 -6.07
N ALA A 73 -4.60 4.81 -5.13
CA ALA A 73 -3.48 4.03 -4.61
C ALA A 73 -2.85 3.15 -5.70
N MET A 74 -3.69 2.48 -6.49
CA MET A 74 -3.22 1.50 -7.48
C MET A 74 -2.67 2.17 -8.75
N LEU A 75 -3.28 3.24 -9.26
CA LEU A 75 -2.74 3.99 -10.39
C LEU A 75 -1.41 4.69 -10.07
N LYS A 76 -1.15 5.00 -8.79
CA LYS A 76 0.14 5.53 -8.32
C LYS A 76 1.16 4.42 -7.98
N GLY A 77 0.80 3.14 -8.16
CA GLY A 77 1.65 2.01 -7.81
C GLY A 77 1.92 1.84 -6.31
N GLN A 78 1.12 2.47 -5.45
CA GLN A 78 1.29 2.41 -3.99
C GLN A 78 0.91 1.02 -3.46
N GLY A 79 -0.11 0.39 -4.04
CA GLY A 79 -0.59 -0.90 -3.59
C GLY A 79 -1.47 -0.81 -2.34
N GLY A 80 -1.55 -1.90 -1.59
CA GLY A 80 -2.41 -2.01 -0.40
C GLY A 80 -2.75 -3.45 -0.04
N LEU A 81 -3.70 -3.66 0.86
CA LEU A 81 -4.18 -5.00 1.25
C LEU A 81 -5.15 -5.58 0.20
N CYS A 82 -5.73 -6.75 0.48
CA CYS A 82 -6.64 -7.48 -0.42
C CYS A 82 -7.78 -6.60 -0.94
N PHE A 83 -8.41 -5.80 -0.07
CA PHE A 83 -9.50 -4.87 -0.41
C PHE A 83 -9.07 -3.58 -1.15
N VAL A 84 -7.79 -3.45 -1.49
CA VAL A 84 -7.30 -2.44 -2.43
C VAL A 84 -6.92 -3.11 -3.75
N LYS A 85 -6.09 -4.14 -3.68
CA LYS A 85 -5.52 -4.77 -4.88
C LYS A 85 -6.56 -5.59 -5.67
N GLN A 86 -7.39 -6.38 -4.99
CA GLN A 86 -8.37 -7.25 -5.66
C GLN A 86 -9.51 -6.48 -6.32
N PRO A 87 -10.13 -5.48 -5.66
CA PRO A 87 -11.15 -4.69 -6.34
C PRO A 87 -10.58 -3.95 -7.55
N PHE A 88 -9.38 -3.37 -7.43
CA PHE A 88 -8.73 -2.73 -8.56
C PHE A 88 -8.50 -3.67 -9.74
N VAL A 89 -7.92 -4.86 -9.52
CA VAL A 89 -7.68 -5.80 -10.63
C VAL A 89 -9.00 -6.28 -11.24
N GLY A 90 -10.03 -6.49 -10.43
CA GLY A 90 -11.36 -6.86 -10.92
C GLY A 90 -11.95 -5.79 -11.86
N HIS A 91 -11.92 -4.53 -11.44
CA HIS A 91 -12.39 -3.42 -12.27
C HIS A 91 -11.50 -3.15 -13.49
N LEU A 92 -10.18 -3.33 -13.38
CA LEU A 92 -9.25 -3.23 -14.51
C LEU A 92 -9.60 -4.28 -15.57
N LEU A 93 -9.74 -5.54 -15.18
CA LEU A 93 -10.12 -6.63 -16.07
C LEU A 93 -11.50 -6.39 -16.69
N ARG A 94 -12.49 -5.94 -15.91
CA ARG A 94 -13.82 -5.63 -16.44
C ARG A 94 -13.78 -4.49 -17.47
N ALA A 95 -13.01 -3.42 -17.21
CA ALA A 95 -12.83 -2.32 -18.16
C ALA A 95 -12.12 -2.72 -19.47
N LEU A 96 -11.35 -3.82 -19.43
CA LEU A 96 -10.72 -4.47 -20.59
C LEU A 96 -11.61 -5.54 -21.25
N GLY A 97 -12.87 -5.69 -20.81
CA GLY A 97 -13.84 -6.61 -21.41
C GLY A 97 -13.72 -8.06 -20.93
N TYR A 98 -13.19 -8.29 -19.73
CA TYR A 98 -13.33 -9.59 -19.06
C TYR A 98 -14.64 -9.67 -18.27
N VAL A 99 -15.19 -10.88 -18.16
CA VAL A 99 -16.31 -11.18 -17.26
C VAL A 99 -15.73 -11.53 -15.90
N VAL A 100 -16.06 -10.72 -14.88
CA VAL A 100 -15.41 -10.76 -13.58
C VAL A 100 -16.44 -10.96 -12.48
N GLU A 101 -16.13 -11.86 -11.55
CA GLU A 101 -16.93 -12.15 -10.36
C GLU A 101 -16.06 -11.96 -9.11
N VAL A 102 -16.64 -11.35 -8.08
CA VAL A 102 -16.02 -11.23 -6.75
C VAL A 102 -16.54 -12.34 -5.85
N VAL A 103 -15.63 -13.08 -5.24
CA VAL A 103 -15.93 -14.19 -4.36
C VAL A 103 -15.35 -13.91 -2.96
N PRO A 104 -16.14 -14.07 -1.88
CA PRO A 104 -15.63 -13.97 -0.52
C PRO A 104 -14.67 -15.13 -0.21
N GLY A 105 -13.50 -14.79 0.33
CA GLY A 105 -12.55 -15.74 0.86
C GLY A 105 -12.34 -15.59 2.37
N SER A 106 -11.73 -16.59 2.96
CA SER A 106 -11.44 -16.66 4.40
C SER A 106 -9.96 -16.93 4.59
N VAL A 107 -9.26 -16.09 5.35
CA VAL A 107 -7.87 -16.33 5.81
C VAL A 107 -7.86 -16.67 7.29
N THR A 108 -8.42 -15.80 8.13
CA THR A 108 -8.57 -16.04 9.58
C THR A 108 -10.02 -16.00 10.04
N HIS A 109 -10.86 -15.28 9.30
CA HIS A 109 -12.28 -15.11 9.57
C HIS A 109 -13.07 -15.22 8.26
N PRO A 110 -14.35 -15.62 8.32
CA PRO A 110 -15.19 -15.67 7.13
C PRO A 110 -15.30 -14.30 6.43
N GLY A 111 -15.14 -14.28 5.11
CA GLY A 111 -15.26 -13.06 4.31
C GLY A 111 -14.16 -12.02 4.55
N ASN A 112 -13.02 -12.41 5.13
CA ASN A 112 -11.91 -11.49 5.39
C ASN A 112 -10.83 -11.47 4.30
N HIS A 113 -11.13 -12.03 3.13
CA HIS A 113 -10.32 -11.97 1.93
C HIS A 113 -11.19 -11.83 0.68
N ILE A 114 -10.63 -11.25 -0.39
CA ILE A 114 -11.32 -11.06 -1.68
C ILE A 114 -10.65 -11.96 -2.70
N VAL A 115 -11.44 -12.75 -3.41
CA VAL A 115 -10.99 -13.56 -4.55
C VAL A 115 -11.66 -13.03 -5.81
N ILE A 116 -10.90 -12.91 -6.89
CA ILE A 116 -11.41 -12.54 -8.21
C ILE A 116 -11.46 -13.79 -9.07
N VAL A 117 -12.64 -14.08 -9.63
CA VAL A 117 -12.84 -15.14 -10.63
C VAL A 117 -13.14 -14.49 -11.97
N VAL A 118 -12.43 -14.92 -13.01
CA VAL A 118 -12.56 -14.44 -14.37
C VAL A 118 -13.12 -15.57 -15.23
N HIS A 119 -14.15 -15.27 -16.00
CA HIS A 119 -14.87 -16.23 -16.83
C HIS A 119 -14.53 -16.04 -18.30
N ASP A 120 -14.70 -17.11 -19.07
CA ASP A 120 -14.66 -17.10 -20.54
C ASP A 120 -13.38 -16.47 -21.10
N VAL A 121 -12.23 -16.88 -20.55
CA VAL A 121 -10.92 -16.35 -20.91
C VAL A 121 -10.41 -17.01 -22.20
N GLN A 122 -10.36 -18.33 -22.25
CA GLN A 122 -9.92 -19.09 -23.43
C GLN A 122 -11.10 -19.74 -24.15
N ALA A 123 -12.05 -20.28 -23.40
CA ALA A 123 -13.24 -20.94 -23.90
C ALA A 123 -14.46 -20.63 -23.03
N GLN A 124 -15.65 -20.72 -23.63
CA GLN A 124 -16.89 -20.53 -22.87
C GLN A 124 -16.98 -21.55 -21.73
N GLY A 125 -17.26 -21.06 -20.52
CA GLY A 125 -17.42 -21.85 -19.28
C GLY A 125 -16.15 -22.00 -18.46
N ASP A 126 -14.97 -21.62 -18.98
CA ASP A 126 -13.73 -21.69 -18.20
C ASP A 126 -13.67 -20.60 -17.12
N ARG A 127 -12.96 -20.89 -16.02
CA ARG A 127 -12.94 -20.06 -14.82
C ARG A 127 -11.54 -20.00 -14.24
N TYR A 128 -11.05 -18.78 -14.05
CA TYR A 128 -9.71 -18.54 -13.53
C TYR A 128 -9.73 -17.66 -12.29
N VAL A 129 -9.04 -18.11 -11.24
CA VAL A 129 -8.75 -17.28 -10.07
C VAL A 129 -7.59 -16.34 -10.39
N VAL A 130 -7.81 -15.07 -10.11
CA VAL A 130 -6.77 -14.03 -10.05
C VAL A 130 -6.53 -13.68 -8.59
N GLU A 131 -5.37 -14.07 -8.07
CA GLU A 131 -4.97 -13.79 -6.69
C GLU A 131 -3.76 -12.87 -6.66
N VAL A 132 -4.03 -11.56 -6.66
CA VAL A 132 -3.02 -10.52 -6.48
C VAL A 132 -3.14 -9.86 -5.10
N GLY A 133 -4.11 -10.29 -4.28
CA GLY A 133 -4.57 -9.63 -3.08
C GLY A 133 -3.88 -10.02 -1.79
N CYS A 134 -2.85 -10.85 -1.81
CA CYS A 134 -2.21 -11.34 -0.61
C CYS A 134 -0.69 -11.14 -0.64
N GLY A 135 -0.04 -11.29 0.53
CA GLY A 135 1.41 -11.13 0.64
C GLY A 135 2.22 -12.13 -0.20
N TYR A 136 1.61 -13.26 -0.54
CA TYR A 136 2.18 -14.27 -1.42
C TYR A 136 1.23 -14.52 -2.61
N PRO A 137 1.17 -13.60 -3.58
CA PRO A 137 0.23 -13.70 -4.68
C PRO A 137 0.52 -14.92 -5.56
N SER A 138 -0.38 -15.22 -6.49
CA SER A 138 -0.06 -16.11 -7.60
C SER A 138 0.59 -15.31 -8.72
N CYS A 139 1.64 -15.83 -9.37
CA CYS A 139 2.26 -15.14 -10.52
C CYS A 139 1.44 -15.28 -11.81
N SER A 140 0.47 -16.20 -11.83
CA SER A 140 -0.42 -16.46 -12.94
C SER A 140 -1.86 -16.66 -12.47
N ALA A 141 -2.80 -16.52 -13.40
CA ALA A 141 -4.20 -16.89 -13.16
C ALA A 141 -4.31 -18.42 -13.08
N VAL A 142 -5.15 -18.92 -12.17
CA VAL A 142 -5.26 -20.36 -11.87
C VAL A 142 -6.60 -20.88 -12.31
N ARG A 143 -6.63 -21.86 -13.21
CA ARG A 143 -7.87 -22.51 -13.62
C ARG A 143 -8.51 -23.26 -12.45
N ILE A 144 -9.83 -23.12 -12.27
CA ILE A 144 -10.57 -23.74 -11.16
C ILE A 144 -11.82 -24.53 -11.60
N ASP A 145 -12.11 -24.57 -12.90
CA ASP A 145 -13.11 -25.46 -13.48
C ASP A 145 -12.48 -26.81 -13.85
N GLY A 146 -13.22 -27.90 -13.57
CA GLY A 146 -12.97 -29.24 -14.13
C GLY A 146 -13.79 -29.44 -15.41
N GLU A 147 -13.74 -30.64 -16.00
CA GLU A 147 -14.65 -30.99 -17.10
C GLU A 147 -16.11 -30.99 -16.60
N ASP A 148 -16.31 -31.36 -15.34
CA ASP A 148 -17.58 -31.32 -14.62
C ASP A 148 -17.51 -30.43 -13.35
N GLU A 149 -18.59 -29.73 -13.01
CA GLU A 149 -18.65 -28.85 -11.81
C GLU A 149 -18.45 -29.61 -10.48
N HIS A 150 -18.67 -30.92 -10.48
CA HIS A 150 -18.48 -31.80 -9.32
C HIS A 150 -17.10 -32.46 -9.28
N GLU A 151 -16.28 -32.26 -10.30
CA GLU A 151 -14.92 -32.80 -10.33
C GLU A 151 -14.04 -32.09 -9.30
N GLY A 152 -13.17 -32.87 -8.66
CA GLY A 152 -12.09 -32.34 -7.84
C GLY A 152 -10.89 -31.99 -8.71
N PHE A 153 -10.03 -31.11 -8.22
CA PHE A 153 -8.78 -30.80 -8.91
C PHE A 153 -7.66 -30.51 -7.92
N GLU A 154 -6.43 -30.64 -8.39
CA GLU A 154 -5.23 -30.20 -7.71
C GLU A 154 -4.30 -29.53 -8.73
N ALA A 155 -3.89 -28.30 -8.43
CA ALA A 155 -2.93 -27.55 -9.24
C ALA A 155 -1.80 -27.05 -8.34
N VAL A 156 -0.59 -27.57 -8.56
CA VAL A 156 0.62 -27.25 -7.78
C VAL A 156 1.50 -26.27 -8.54
N PHE A 157 2.03 -25.28 -7.82
CA PHE A 157 2.84 -24.19 -8.34
C PHE A 157 4.09 -23.98 -7.48
N THR A 158 5.12 -23.46 -8.10
CA THR A 158 6.33 -23.00 -7.42
C THR A 158 6.70 -21.64 -7.99
N ASP A 159 6.50 -20.60 -7.19
CA ASP A 159 6.86 -19.22 -7.52
C ASP A 159 7.90 -18.73 -6.51
N SER A 160 9.11 -18.50 -7.01
CA SER A 160 10.30 -18.17 -6.23
C SER A 160 10.55 -19.17 -5.07
N PHE A 161 10.55 -18.76 -3.82
CA PHE A 161 10.78 -19.61 -2.65
C PHE A 161 9.53 -20.38 -2.19
N LEU A 162 8.35 -20.05 -2.73
CA LEU A 162 7.08 -20.56 -2.25
C LEU A 162 6.54 -21.66 -3.15
N GLU A 163 6.26 -22.81 -2.54
CA GLU A 163 5.45 -23.85 -3.14
C GLU A 163 4.02 -23.77 -2.59
N TYR A 164 3.05 -23.72 -3.50
CA TYR A 164 1.63 -23.64 -3.14
C TYR A 164 0.78 -24.47 -4.09
N ARG A 165 -0.44 -24.79 -3.66
CA ARG A 165 -1.43 -25.46 -4.50
C ARG A 165 -2.82 -24.89 -4.31
N TYR A 166 -3.64 -25.07 -5.33
CA TYR A 166 -5.09 -24.94 -5.26
C TYR A 166 -5.71 -26.33 -5.32
N VAL A 167 -6.60 -26.64 -4.38
CA VAL A 167 -7.23 -27.95 -4.29
C VAL A 167 -8.74 -27.83 -4.06
N LYS A 168 -9.50 -28.69 -4.74
CA LYS A 168 -10.93 -28.89 -4.56
C LYS A 168 -11.20 -30.39 -4.49
N THR A 169 -11.92 -30.83 -3.45
CA THR A 169 -12.36 -32.23 -3.35
C THR A 169 -13.55 -32.47 -4.28
N ALA A 170 -13.60 -33.64 -4.92
CA ALA A 170 -14.76 -34.01 -5.73
C ALA A 170 -16.06 -33.97 -4.92
N GLY A 171 -17.10 -33.38 -5.49
CA GLY A 171 -18.41 -33.17 -4.84
C GLY A 171 -18.47 -32.01 -3.83
N GLU A 172 -17.35 -31.32 -3.54
CA GLU A 172 -17.33 -30.16 -2.66
C GLU A 172 -17.28 -28.85 -3.45
N SER A 173 -17.78 -27.76 -2.86
CA SER A 173 -17.63 -26.39 -3.41
C SER A 173 -16.44 -25.63 -2.81
N LEU A 174 -15.81 -26.15 -1.76
CA LEU A 174 -14.69 -25.47 -1.10
C LEU A 174 -13.41 -25.64 -1.93
N ILE A 175 -12.81 -24.52 -2.31
CA ILE A 175 -11.49 -24.45 -2.91
C ILE A 175 -10.53 -23.90 -1.86
N ARG A 176 -9.40 -24.58 -1.67
CA ARG A 176 -8.35 -24.18 -0.72
C ARG A 176 -7.09 -23.80 -1.46
N ARG A 177 -6.47 -22.68 -1.07
CA ARG A 177 -5.06 -22.42 -1.35
C ARG A 177 -4.24 -22.90 -0.17
N GLU A 178 -3.28 -23.78 -0.43
CA GLU A 178 -2.42 -24.36 0.59
C GLU A 178 -0.95 -24.12 0.23
N HIS A 179 -0.11 -23.93 1.24
CA HIS A 179 1.33 -23.70 1.10
C HIS A 179 2.11 -24.88 1.67
N ARG A 180 3.25 -25.19 1.06
CA ARG A 180 4.20 -26.20 1.55
C ARG A 180 5.58 -25.58 1.65
N GLY A 181 5.97 -25.21 2.86
CA GLY A 181 7.27 -24.60 3.13
C GLY A 181 7.45 -23.21 2.51
N GLY A 182 8.64 -22.64 2.69
CA GLY A 182 9.03 -21.34 2.15
C GLY A 182 8.52 -20.13 2.94
N ASP A 183 7.22 -20.07 3.26
CA ASP A 183 6.67 -18.94 3.99
C ASP A 183 6.90 -19.01 5.52
N PRO A 184 7.08 -17.86 6.19
CA PRO A 184 7.19 -17.78 7.65
C PRO A 184 6.09 -18.56 8.37
N PRO A 185 6.39 -19.19 9.52
CA PRO A 185 5.41 -19.94 10.29
C PRO A 185 4.16 -19.11 10.59
N ARG A 186 2.99 -19.72 10.41
CA ARG A 186 1.68 -19.14 10.73
C ARG A 186 0.89 -20.11 11.59
N PRO A 187 -0.02 -19.62 12.45
CA PRO A 187 -1.00 -20.48 13.12
C PRO A 187 -1.76 -21.31 12.10
N VAL A 188 -1.93 -22.60 12.38
CA VAL A 188 -2.77 -23.48 11.58
C VAL A 188 -4.23 -23.18 11.94
N VAL A 189 -4.97 -22.65 10.96
CA VAL A 189 -6.39 -22.32 11.11
C VAL A 189 -7.21 -23.35 10.34
N ALA A 190 -8.27 -23.86 10.96
CA ALA A 190 -9.20 -24.77 10.31
C ALA A 190 -9.79 -24.13 9.04
N ASP A 191 -10.19 -24.96 8.07
CA ASP A 191 -10.89 -24.46 6.90
C ASP A 191 -12.35 -24.08 7.20
N SER A 192 -13.03 -23.46 6.22
CA SER A 192 -14.44 -23.08 6.38
C SER A 192 -15.42 -24.25 6.59
N LEU A 193 -14.97 -25.50 6.49
CA LEU A 193 -15.72 -26.72 6.84
C LEU A 193 -15.32 -27.28 8.21
N GLY A 194 -14.44 -26.60 8.95
CA GLY A 194 -13.95 -27.02 10.27
C GLY A 194 -12.92 -28.14 10.24
N ARG A 195 -12.34 -28.45 9.07
CA ARG A 195 -11.31 -29.49 8.93
C ARG A 195 -9.93 -28.96 9.33
N SER A 196 -8.99 -29.87 9.56
CA SER A 196 -7.60 -29.51 9.87
C SER A 196 -7.05 -28.51 8.84
N GLY A 197 -6.44 -27.45 9.32
CA GLY A 197 -5.73 -26.48 8.48
C GLY A 197 -4.43 -27.00 7.90
N GLU A 198 -4.01 -28.22 8.26
CA GLU A 198 -2.80 -28.84 7.74
C GLU A 198 -3.05 -30.33 7.45
N VAL A 199 -2.67 -30.76 6.25
CA VAL A 199 -2.78 -32.15 5.77
C VAL A 199 -1.53 -32.48 4.96
N ASP A 200 -0.79 -33.53 5.34
CA ASP A 200 0.42 -33.99 4.64
C ASP A 200 1.47 -32.88 4.37
N GLY A 201 1.65 -31.98 5.35
CA GLY A 201 2.58 -30.84 5.27
C GLY A 201 2.09 -29.66 4.42
N TRP A 202 0.90 -29.75 3.83
CA TRP A 202 0.23 -28.64 3.18
C TRP A 202 -0.60 -27.87 4.21
N ARG A 203 -0.24 -26.61 4.43
CA ARG A 203 -0.95 -25.72 5.34
C ARG A 203 -1.89 -24.82 4.55
N ARG A 204 -3.16 -24.81 4.93
CA ARG A 204 -4.17 -23.86 4.46
C ARG A 204 -3.67 -22.42 4.63
N TYR A 205 -3.70 -21.68 3.53
CA TYR A 205 -3.41 -20.25 3.49
C TYR A 205 -4.71 -19.42 3.46
N PHE A 206 -5.62 -19.75 2.55
CA PHE A 206 -7.01 -19.28 2.56
C PHE A 206 -7.92 -20.31 1.88
N ASP A 207 -9.22 -20.14 2.03
CA ASP A 207 -10.21 -20.89 1.26
C ASP A 207 -11.36 -19.99 0.82
N PHE A 208 -12.15 -20.47 -0.13
CA PHE A 208 -13.37 -19.83 -0.61
C PHE A 208 -14.31 -20.88 -1.19
N PHE A 209 -15.61 -20.58 -1.23
CA PHE A 209 -16.60 -21.44 -1.85
C PHE A 209 -16.85 -21.01 -3.29
N TYR A 210 -16.91 -22.00 -4.20
CA TYR A 210 -17.31 -21.80 -5.57
C TYR A 210 -18.31 -22.88 -6.03
N PRO A 211 -19.49 -22.52 -6.55
CA PRO A 211 -20.01 -21.14 -6.69
C PRO A 211 -20.19 -20.44 -5.32
N PRO A 212 -20.15 -19.10 -5.26
CA PRO A 212 -20.30 -18.37 -4.01
C PRO A 212 -21.70 -18.55 -3.41
N SER A 213 -21.81 -18.40 -2.09
CA SER A 213 -23.11 -18.39 -1.42
C SER A 213 -23.90 -17.12 -1.75
N THR A 214 -25.24 -17.18 -1.67
CA THR A 214 -26.12 -16.03 -1.95
C THR A 214 -25.84 -14.82 -1.06
N ASN A 215 -25.32 -15.05 0.15
CA ASN A 215 -25.02 -14.01 1.13
C ASN A 215 -23.52 -13.66 1.14
N GLY A 216 -22.77 -14.10 0.13
CA GLY A 216 -21.31 -13.98 0.09
C GLY A 216 -20.82 -12.53 0.13
N LEU A 217 -21.51 -11.62 -0.54
CA LEU A 217 -21.13 -10.20 -0.56
C LEU A 217 -21.42 -9.49 0.77
N GLU A 218 -22.49 -9.87 1.48
CA GLU A 218 -22.79 -9.34 2.82
C GLU A 218 -21.74 -9.82 3.83
N GLN A 219 -21.38 -11.11 3.76
CA GLN A 219 -20.31 -11.68 4.56
C GLN A 219 -18.97 -10.99 4.27
N LEU A 220 -18.68 -10.71 3.00
CA LEU A 220 -17.48 -9.97 2.61
C LEU A 220 -17.48 -8.55 3.18
N ALA A 221 -18.61 -7.83 3.08
CA ALA A 221 -18.71 -6.47 3.58
C ALA A 221 -18.44 -6.40 5.09
N GLN A 222 -19.04 -7.30 5.87
CA GLN A 222 -18.78 -7.39 7.30
C GLN A 222 -17.34 -7.81 7.60
N GLY A 223 -16.82 -8.84 6.93
CA GLY A 223 -15.45 -9.31 7.14
C GLY A 223 -14.39 -8.25 6.80
N MET A 224 -14.62 -7.44 5.76
CA MET A 224 -13.76 -6.30 5.43
C MET A 224 -13.84 -5.20 6.47
N GLN A 225 -15.04 -4.88 6.96
CA GLN A 225 -15.21 -3.93 8.05
C GLN A 225 -14.42 -4.38 9.29
N ASP A 226 -14.55 -5.65 9.66
CA ASP A 226 -13.88 -6.25 10.81
C ASP A 226 -12.35 -6.17 10.68
N VAL A 227 -11.81 -6.49 9.50
CA VAL A 227 -10.36 -6.34 9.21
C VAL A 227 -9.86 -4.92 9.48
N CYS A 228 -10.69 -3.90 9.23
CA CYS A 228 -10.32 -2.50 9.38
C CYS A 228 -10.48 -1.98 10.82
N THR A 229 -11.41 -2.54 11.61
CA THR A 229 -11.79 -1.97 12.91
C THR A 229 -11.56 -2.86 14.11
N LEU A 230 -11.43 -4.18 13.95
CA LEU A 230 -11.27 -5.13 15.05
C LEU A 230 -9.82 -5.65 15.10
N PRO A 231 -9.06 -5.38 16.19
CA PRO A 231 -7.67 -5.83 16.34
C PRO A 231 -7.50 -7.35 16.21
N ASP A 232 -8.51 -8.12 16.61
CA ASP A 232 -8.45 -9.59 16.60
C ASP A 232 -8.88 -10.18 15.24
N ALA A 233 -9.56 -9.42 14.38
CA ALA A 233 -10.01 -9.91 13.08
C ALA A 233 -8.84 -10.12 12.10
N SER A 234 -7.81 -9.28 12.21
CA SER A 234 -6.61 -9.36 11.37
C SER A 234 -5.37 -8.79 12.08
N PRO A 235 -4.16 -9.29 11.75
CA PRO A 235 -2.94 -8.73 12.31
C PRO A 235 -2.58 -7.33 11.77
N PHE A 236 -3.36 -6.80 10.82
CA PHE A 236 -3.04 -5.56 10.10
C PHE A 236 -3.25 -4.29 10.92
N LEU A 237 -3.88 -4.38 12.10
CA LEU A 237 -4.04 -3.23 12.99
C LEU A 237 -2.96 -3.16 14.08
N ALA A 238 -2.19 -4.23 14.27
CA ALA A 238 -1.27 -4.41 15.39
C ALA A 238 0.21 -4.55 14.99
N SER A 239 0.49 -4.92 13.74
CA SER A 239 1.86 -5.21 13.27
C SER A 239 2.13 -4.55 11.92
N LEU A 240 3.34 -4.04 11.69
CA LEU A 240 3.75 -3.54 10.37
C LEU A 240 3.97 -4.71 9.43
N ARG A 241 3.35 -4.65 8.25
CA ARG A 241 3.52 -5.63 7.19
C ARG A 241 3.59 -4.90 5.86
N ALA A 242 4.68 -5.11 5.14
CA ALA A 242 4.84 -4.70 3.76
C ALA A 242 5.53 -5.82 3.01
N VAL A 243 5.03 -6.20 1.84
CA VAL A 243 5.64 -7.20 0.96
C VAL A 243 5.66 -6.64 -0.45
N ARG A 244 6.75 -6.84 -1.17
CA ARG A 244 6.88 -6.49 -2.58
C ARG A 244 7.66 -7.58 -3.31
N TRP A 245 7.27 -7.82 -4.55
CA TRP A 245 7.95 -8.75 -5.44
C TRP A 245 8.75 -7.96 -6.48
N VAL A 246 10.08 -8.04 -6.41
CA VAL A 246 11.00 -7.32 -7.28
C VAL A 246 11.74 -8.34 -8.14
N LYS A 247 11.51 -8.30 -9.45
CA LYS A 247 12.10 -9.25 -10.41
C LYS A 247 11.85 -10.72 -10.02
N GLY A 248 10.66 -11.00 -9.49
CA GLY A 248 10.26 -12.34 -9.04
C GLY A 248 10.78 -12.75 -7.66
N LYS A 249 11.54 -11.89 -6.97
CA LYS A 249 12.02 -12.15 -5.61
C LYS A 249 11.25 -11.37 -4.55
N MET A 250 11.03 -11.97 -3.39
CA MET A 250 10.34 -11.29 -2.30
C MET A 250 11.29 -10.39 -1.49
N ILE A 251 10.78 -9.18 -1.19
CA ILE A 251 11.31 -8.29 -0.17
C ILE A 251 10.14 -7.91 0.74
N ALA A 252 10.27 -8.11 2.04
CA ALA A 252 9.22 -7.82 3.00
C ALA A 252 9.75 -7.17 4.28
N ILE A 253 8.92 -6.35 4.89
CA ILE A 253 9.09 -5.83 6.24
C ILE A 253 7.96 -6.40 7.10
N LYS A 254 8.33 -6.99 8.22
CA LYS A 254 7.41 -7.41 9.27
C LYS A 254 7.93 -6.89 10.60
N ASP A 255 7.27 -5.87 11.14
CA ASP A 255 7.70 -5.16 12.35
C ASP A 255 9.18 -4.73 12.23
N ALA A 256 10.02 -5.13 13.18
CA ALA A 256 11.46 -4.88 13.16
C ALA A 256 12.26 -5.93 12.36
N LYS A 257 11.68 -6.56 11.34
CA LYS A 257 12.36 -7.57 10.53
C LYS A 257 12.28 -7.24 9.05
N LEU A 258 13.43 -7.28 8.39
CA LEU A 258 13.55 -7.30 6.94
C LEU A 258 13.69 -8.77 6.49
N LEU A 259 12.85 -9.19 5.56
CA LEU A 259 12.86 -10.51 4.97
C LEU A 259 13.20 -10.36 3.49
N GLU A 260 14.29 -10.97 3.05
CA GLU A 260 14.74 -10.93 1.66
C GLU A 260 14.96 -12.34 1.15
N GLU A 261 14.50 -12.61 -0.05
CA GLU A 261 14.83 -13.85 -0.74
C GLU A 261 16.25 -13.80 -1.30
N ALA A 262 17.10 -14.73 -0.85
CA ALA A 262 18.46 -14.89 -1.31
C ALA A 262 18.54 -15.54 -2.71
N GLU A 263 19.76 -15.65 -3.25
CA GLU A 263 19.98 -16.27 -4.56
C GLU A 263 19.67 -17.78 -4.59
N ASP A 264 19.71 -18.46 -3.45
CA ASP A 264 19.36 -19.88 -3.31
C ASP A 264 17.86 -20.12 -3.07
N GLY A 265 17.05 -19.06 -3.12
CA GLY A 265 15.61 -19.12 -2.87
C GLY A 265 15.24 -19.24 -1.39
N GLN A 266 16.18 -19.09 -0.45
CA GLN A 266 15.85 -19.06 0.98
C GLN A 266 15.50 -17.64 1.45
N ILE A 267 14.61 -17.55 2.43
CA ILE A 267 14.29 -16.28 3.08
C ILE A 267 15.30 -15.98 4.17
N VAL A 268 16.08 -14.93 3.97
CA VAL A 268 16.99 -14.37 4.96
C VAL A 268 16.23 -13.33 5.80
N VAL A 269 16.30 -13.50 7.11
CA VAL A 269 15.66 -12.58 8.07
C VAL A 269 16.75 -11.75 8.76
N THR A 270 16.66 -10.43 8.61
CA THR A 270 17.53 -9.46 9.28
C THR A 270 16.70 -8.70 10.32
N GLU A 271 17.11 -8.74 11.58
CA GLU A 271 16.53 -7.89 12.62
C GLU A 271 16.99 -6.45 12.40
N LEU A 272 16.03 -5.54 12.33
CA LEU A 272 16.25 -4.10 12.24
C LEU A 272 16.44 -3.56 13.65
N GLN A 273 17.55 -2.88 13.92
CA GLN A 273 17.84 -2.35 15.25
C GLN A 273 16.87 -1.22 15.64
N ASP A 274 16.49 -0.40 14.66
CA ASP A 274 15.52 0.66 14.83
C ASP A 274 14.86 1.04 13.49
N VAL A 275 13.93 1.99 13.54
CA VAL A 275 13.18 2.49 12.38
C VAL A 275 14.10 3.08 11.30
N SER A 276 15.29 3.52 11.69
CA SER A 276 16.22 4.19 10.80
C SER A 276 16.89 3.20 9.83
N GLU A 277 17.01 1.93 10.21
CA GLU A 277 17.45 0.84 9.31
C GLU A 277 16.40 0.44 8.25
N ILE A 278 15.17 0.96 8.30
CA ILE A 278 14.24 0.89 7.18
C ILE A 278 14.82 1.76 6.06
N ARG A 279 15.64 1.13 5.20
CA ARG A 279 16.41 1.76 4.12
C ARG A 279 15.54 2.56 3.18
N CYS A 280 15.32 3.82 3.50
CA CYS A 280 14.62 4.77 2.66
C CYS A 280 15.68 5.49 1.82
N SER A 281 15.54 5.44 0.49
CA SER A 281 16.35 6.30 -0.39
C SER A 281 15.95 7.77 -0.27
N ALA A 282 14.74 8.05 0.22
CA ALA A 282 14.25 9.38 0.52
C ALA A 282 13.37 9.41 1.79
N CYS A 283 13.51 10.44 2.60
CA CYS A 283 12.68 10.74 3.77
C CYS A 283 11.71 11.88 3.43
N LEU A 284 10.43 11.74 3.79
CA LEU A 284 9.43 12.81 3.62
C LEU A 284 9.18 13.51 4.97
N ALA A 285 9.60 14.76 5.07
CA ALA A 285 9.32 15.61 6.23
C ALA A 285 7.99 16.36 6.02
N LEU A 286 6.89 15.76 6.48
CA LEU A 286 5.50 16.24 6.29
C LEU A 286 4.86 16.80 7.57
N HIS A 287 5.67 17.26 8.52
CA HIS A 287 5.20 17.76 9.82
C HIS A 287 5.14 19.29 9.85
N GLY A 288 4.31 19.81 10.76
CA GLY A 288 4.18 21.25 10.99
C GLY A 288 3.50 21.53 12.32
N ALA A 289 3.92 22.59 13.01
CA ALA A 289 3.32 22.98 14.28
C ALA A 289 1.84 23.35 14.11
N LYS A 290 0.97 22.77 14.96
CA LYS A 290 -0.47 23.08 15.04
C LYS A 290 -0.83 23.98 16.23
N ARG A 291 0.16 24.34 17.05
CA ARG A 291 0.01 25.09 18.30
C ARG A 291 -0.16 26.58 18.01
N TYR A 292 -1.11 27.22 18.69
CA TYR A 292 -1.27 28.67 18.73
C TYR A 292 -0.32 29.31 19.74
N SER A 293 0.01 30.58 19.53
CA SER A 293 0.80 31.33 20.50
C SER A 293 0.14 31.41 21.87
N THR A 294 0.96 31.26 22.90
CA THR A 294 0.56 31.61 24.27
C THR A 294 1.24 32.91 24.69
N PRO A 295 0.70 33.67 25.66
CA PRO A 295 1.36 34.87 26.18
C PRO A 295 2.79 34.62 26.68
N ALA A 296 3.07 33.40 27.16
CA ALA A 296 4.38 32.99 27.63
C ALA A 296 5.42 32.96 26.49
N ASP A 297 5.02 32.69 25.26
CA ASP A 297 5.94 32.60 24.10
C ASP A 297 6.65 33.93 23.79
N PHE A 298 6.12 35.05 24.27
CA PHE A 298 6.70 36.38 24.08
C PHE A 298 7.66 36.80 25.20
N LEU A 299 7.78 35.99 26.26
CA LEU A 299 8.64 36.29 27.39
C LEU A 299 10.06 35.78 27.09
N PRO A 300 11.10 36.63 27.17
CA PRO A 300 12.46 36.26 26.74
C PRO A 300 13.12 35.17 27.60
N TRP A 301 12.53 34.83 28.76
CA TRP A 301 13.01 33.78 29.66
C TRP A 301 12.30 32.43 29.48
N VAL A 302 11.29 32.35 28.62
CA VAL A 302 10.61 31.08 28.32
C VAL A 302 11.41 30.35 27.25
N ASP A 303 11.88 29.16 27.59
CA ASP A 303 12.60 28.33 26.63
C ASP A 303 11.62 27.66 25.66
N ALA A 304 11.62 28.16 24.42
CA ALA A 304 10.89 27.57 23.30
C ALA A 304 11.22 26.09 23.04
N SER A 305 12.30 25.56 23.62
CA SER A 305 12.69 24.16 23.52
C SER A 305 12.03 23.24 24.55
N SER A 306 11.48 23.77 25.66
CA SER A 306 10.89 22.93 26.71
C SER A 306 9.49 22.40 26.37
N ASP A 307 8.82 22.99 25.38
CA ASP A 307 7.49 22.55 24.91
C ASP A 307 7.63 21.76 23.60
N PRO A 308 7.34 20.44 23.60
CA PRO A 308 7.51 19.59 22.41
C PRO A 308 6.59 19.98 21.24
N ASN A 309 5.50 20.70 21.50
CA ASN A 309 4.56 21.16 20.48
C ASN A 309 4.87 22.58 19.98
N HIS A 310 5.88 23.24 20.54
CA HIS A 310 6.27 24.58 20.12
C HIS A 310 6.81 24.59 18.69
N GLY A 311 6.59 25.69 17.96
CA GLY A 311 7.03 25.85 16.57
C GLY A 311 8.51 25.57 16.37
N LYS A 312 9.36 25.92 17.34
CA LYS A 312 10.80 25.64 17.34
C LYS A 312 11.09 24.14 17.30
N GLN A 313 10.48 23.36 18.20
CA GLN A 313 10.69 21.91 18.28
C GLN A 313 10.20 21.22 17.01
N VAL A 314 8.98 21.54 16.57
CA VAL A 314 8.35 20.86 15.44
C VAL A 314 8.94 21.30 14.10
N ASN A 315 9.21 22.59 13.87
CA ASN A 315 9.58 23.08 12.54
C ASN A 315 11.11 23.23 12.36
N SER A 316 11.89 23.27 13.44
CA SER A 316 13.35 23.43 13.37
C SER A 316 14.09 22.20 13.90
N GLU A 317 13.91 21.87 15.19
CA GLU A 317 14.67 20.78 15.82
C GLU A 317 14.35 19.42 15.22
N ALA A 318 13.06 19.11 14.97
CA ALA A 318 12.66 17.87 14.33
C ALA A 318 13.30 17.66 12.95
N VAL A 319 13.57 18.74 12.20
CA VAL A 319 14.27 18.64 10.91
C VAL A 319 15.75 18.34 11.09
N GLY A 320 16.37 18.86 12.15
CA GLY A 320 17.71 18.43 12.55
C GLY A 320 17.75 16.94 12.86
N TYR A 321 16.81 16.45 13.69
CA TYR A 321 16.75 15.02 14.02
C TYR A 321 16.49 14.13 12.79
N LEU A 322 15.63 14.56 11.88
CA LEU A 322 15.39 13.84 10.62
C LEU A 322 16.63 13.82 9.72
N LEU A 323 17.38 14.92 9.68
CA LEU A 323 18.65 14.99 8.96
C LEU A 323 19.69 14.04 9.57
N ASP A 324 19.90 14.10 10.88
CA ASP A 324 20.85 13.24 11.57
C ASP A 324 20.51 11.75 11.35
N ALA A 325 19.22 11.41 11.44
CA ALA A 325 18.73 10.07 11.15
C ALA A 325 18.92 9.69 9.67
N ALA A 326 18.69 10.61 8.73
CA ALA A 326 18.88 10.36 7.30
C ALA A 326 20.36 10.08 6.98
N VAL A 327 21.28 10.87 7.54
CA VAL A 327 22.73 10.69 7.40
C VAL A 327 23.17 9.34 7.96
N ALA A 328 22.78 9.04 9.20
CA ALA A 328 23.16 7.80 9.88
C ALA A 328 22.73 6.53 9.11
N ASN A 329 21.70 6.64 8.27
CA ASN A 329 21.10 5.51 7.58
C ASN A 329 21.30 5.51 6.06
N GLY A 330 22.17 6.38 5.55
CA GLY A 330 22.46 6.46 4.13
C GLY A 330 21.25 6.82 3.27
N CYS A 331 20.28 7.54 3.85
CA CYS A 331 19.19 8.13 3.09
C CYS A 331 19.78 9.17 2.14
N LYS A 332 19.40 9.11 0.87
CA LYS A 332 20.00 9.96 -0.16
C LYS A 332 19.32 11.31 -0.26
N ARG A 333 18.08 11.44 0.21
CA ARG A 333 17.27 12.65 0.01
C ARG A 333 16.28 12.93 1.14
N ILE A 334 16.09 14.19 1.50
CA ILE A 334 14.95 14.65 2.31
C ILE A 334 14.04 15.53 1.45
N VAL A 335 12.77 15.15 1.33
CA VAL A 335 11.75 16.03 0.74
C VAL A 335 10.94 16.63 1.88
N ARG A 336 11.04 17.95 2.06
CA ARG A 336 10.32 18.70 3.07
C ARG A 336 9.18 19.48 2.44
N VAL A 337 7.97 19.32 2.97
CA VAL A 337 6.82 20.15 2.58
C VAL A 337 6.62 21.21 3.64
N THR A 338 6.72 22.49 3.28
CA THR A 338 6.53 23.62 4.19
C THR A 338 5.36 24.49 3.77
N GLY A 339 4.95 25.40 4.66
CA GLY A 339 3.88 26.35 4.40
C GLY A 339 4.26 27.45 3.41
N LYS A 340 3.50 28.54 3.41
CA LYS A 340 3.75 29.70 2.54
C LYS A 340 5.10 30.36 2.89
N GLY A 341 6.09 30.22 1.99
CA GLY A 341 7.48 30.72 2.13
C GLY A 341 7.69 32.24 2.07
N GLU A 342 6.74 33.03 2.57
CA GLU A 342 6.94 34.48 2.70
C GLU A 342 8.04 34.77 3.72
N ASP A 343 8.79 35.86 3.52
CA ASP A 343 9.80 36.31 4.49
C ASP A 343 9.14 36.47 5.88
N PRO A 344 9.56 35.68 6.89
CA PRO A 344 8.98 35.73 8.23
C PRO A 344 9.16 37.09 8.91
N TRP A 345 10.04 37.94 8.38
CA TRP A 345 10.35 39.28 8.89
C TRP A 345 9.61 40.40 8.16
N SER A 346 8.79 40.08 7.16
CA SER A 346 7.89 41.08 6.56
C SER A 346 6.87 41.57 7.60
N PRO A 347 6.47 42.86 7.59
CA PRO A 347 5.56 43.42 8.61
C PRO A 347 4.27 42.61 8.82
N PHE A 348 3.66 42.12 7.73
CA PHE A 348 2.48 41.27 7.78
C PHE A 348 2.78 39.85 8.30
N SER A 349 3.95 39.29 7.98
CA SER A 349 4.33 37.98 8.49
C SER A 349 4.71 38.01 9.95
N ILE A 350 5.28 39.10 10.48
CA ILE A 350 5.57 39.23 11.93
C ILE A 350 4.27 39.13 12.74
N LEU A 351 3.21 39.80 12.30
CA LEU A 351 1.89 39.75 12.97
C LEU A 351 1.29 38.34 12.95
N ILE A 352 1.33 37.66 11.78
CA ILE A 352 0.81 36.30 11.63
C ILE A 352 1.69 35.27 12.36
N ASN A 353 3.01 35.46 12.36
CA ASN A 353 3.97 34.64 13.10
C ASN A 353 3.78 34.76 14.61
N GLY A 354 3.48 35.96 15.08
CA GLY A 354 3.11 36.21 16.47
C GLY A 354 1.89 35.42 16.92
N LEU A 355 0.97 35.01 16.03
CA LEU A 355 -0.18 34.18 16.38
C LEU A 355 0.10 32.66 16.36
N GLY A 356 1.16 32.24 15.67
CA GLY A 356 1.53 30.83 15.49
C GLY A 356 2.87 30.45 16.10
N SER A 357 3.23 31.01 17.25
CA SER A 357 4.48 30.75 17.99
C SER A 357 5.73 30.88 17.13
N MET A 358 5.75 31.88 16.26
CA MET A 358 6.81 32.11 15.27
C MET A 358 7.03 30.93 14.31
N ALA A 359 6.00 30.11 14.05
CA ALA A 359 6.09 28.89 13.25
C ALA A 359 6.75 29.09 11.87
N LYS A 360 6.54 30.22 11.17
CA LYS A 360 7.23 30.46 9.89
C LYS A 360 8.73 30.73 10.11
N ALA A 361 9.11 31.47 11.14
CA ALA A 361 10.53 31.71 11.45
C ALA A 361 11.25 30.39 11.76
N TRP A 362 10.61 29.51 12.53
CA TRP A 362 11.17 28.19 12.82
C TRP A 362 11.16 27.25 11.60
N ASN A 363 10.20 27.37 10.70
CA ASN A 363 10.26 26.67 9.41
C ASN A 363 11.47 27.13 8.58
N GLN A 364 11.67 28.45 8.46
CA GLN A 364 12.84 29.00 7.77
C GLN A 364 14.14 28.52 8.42
N GLU A 365 14.20 28.47 9.74
CA GLU A 365 15.37 27.98 10.47
C GLU A 365 15.65 26.49 10.19
N GLY A 366 14.63 25.63 10.24
CA GLY A 366 14.80 24.23 9.87
C GLY A 366 15.15 24.03 8.39
N GLU A 367 14.62 24.87 7.49
CA GLU A 367 15.02 24.86 6.08
C GLU A 367 16.50 25.25 5.91
N ARG A 368 16.98 26.27 6.65
CA ARG A 368 18.40 26.63 6.65
C ARG A 368 19.29 25.48 7.11
N ARG A 369 18.86 24.69 8.10
CA ARG A 369 19.58 23.47 8.51
C ARG A 369 19.69 22.46 7.37
N LEU A 370 18.60 22.20 6.64
CA LEU A 370 18.62 21.34 5.45
C LEU A 370 19.51 21.87 4.32
N ARG A 371 19.58 23.19 4.14
CA ARG A 371 20.45 23.83 3.14
C ARG A 371 21.93 23.84 3.53
N GLY A 372 22.20 23.91 4.84
CA GLY A 372 23.56 24.07 5.37
C GLY A 372 24.39 22.78 5.41
N GLN A 373 23.73 21.62 5.34
CA GLN A 373 24.37 20.30 5.30
C GLN A 373 24.73 19.87 3.87
N ARG A 374 25.57 18.84 3.72
CA ARG A 374 26.08 18.35 2.42
C ARG A 374 25.98 16.84 2.23
N GLU A 375 25.46 16.12 3.21
CA GLU A 375 25.51 14.66 3.26
C GLU A 375 24.26 14.02 2.62
N VAL A 376 23.14 14.75 2.57
CA VAL A 376 21.85 14.28 2.07
C VAL A 376 21.32 15.29 1.05
N ASP A 377 20.85 14.86 -0.11
CA ASP A 377 20.14 15.79 -1.02
C ASP A 377 18.88 16.30 -0.35
N TYR A 378 18.37 17.47 -0.75
CA TYR A 378 17.07 17.92 -0.27
C TYR A 378 16.18 18.47 -1.38
N THR A 379 14.89 18.52 -1.07
CA THR A 379 13.88 19.20 -1.88
C THR A 379 12.91 19.88 -0.92
N ILE A 380 12.76 21.20 -1.01
CA ILE A 380 11.78 21.94 -0.22
C ILE A 380 10.61 22.31 -1.13
N ILE A 381 9.41 21.83 -0.80
CA ILE A 381 8.17 22.10 -1.52
C ILE A 381 7.35 23.12 -0.71
N ARG A 382 6.97 24.23 -1.33
CA ARG A 382 6.16 25.29 -0.69
C ARG A 382 4.83 25.50 -1.45
N PRO A 383 3.74 24.78 -1.11
CA PRO A 383 2.49 24.80 -1.87
C PRO A 383 1.88 26.20 -2.04
N GLY A 384 2.08 27.10 -1.07
CA GLY A 384 1.57 28.47 -1.13
C GLY A 384 2.17 29.35 -2.25
N TYR A 385 3.27 28.92 -2.88
CA TYR A 385 3.88 29.57 -4.04
C TYR A 385 3.46 28.92 -5.37
N MET A 386 2.93 27.68 -5.33
CA MET A 386 2.59 26.90 -6.52
C MET A 386 1.39 27.47 -7.29
N GLY A 387 0.48 28.19 -6.63
CA GLY A 387 -0.73 28.76 -7.26
C GLY A 387 -0.50 29.98 -8.17
N LYS A 388 0.74 30.41 -8.38
CA LYS A 388 1.10 31.56 -9.24
C LYS A 388 1.87 31.18 -10.52
N VAL A 389 2.12 29.89 -10.74
CA VAL A 389 2.89 29.40 -11.88
C VAL A 389 1.93 29.13 -13.05
N ASP A 390 2.14 29.82 -14.16
CA ASP A 390 1.31 29.74 -15.38
C ASP A 390 1.34 28.30 -15.95
N ALA A 391 0.20 27.79 -16.39
CA ALA A 391 -0.01 26.40 -16.79
C ALA A 391 0.68 26.01 -18.12
N THR A 392 1.59 26.85 -18.62
CA THR A 392 2.23 26.76 -19.93
C THR A 392 3.71 26.39 -19.88
N LEU A 393 4.26 26.15 -18.68
CA LEU A 393 5.69 25.82 -18.52
C LEU A 393 5.92 24.32 -18.73
N GLY A 394 6.79 23.97 -19.69
CA GLY A 394 7.12 22.59 -20.05
C GLY A 394 7.87 21.82 -18.96
N ASP A 395 7.99 20.50 -19.14
CA ASP A 395 8.46 19.52 -18.16
C ASP A 395 9.81 19.84 -17.46
N GLU A 396 10.68 20.64 -18.09
CA GLU A 396 11.94 21.11 -17.49
C GLU A 396 11.75 22.12 -16.34
N VAL A 397 10.57 22.76 -16.22
CA VAL A 397 10.28 23.80 -15.21
C VAL A 397 9.61 23.24 -13.94
N CYS A 398 9.20 21.98 -13.93
CA CYS A 398 8.75 21.31 -12.69
C CYS A 398 9.86 21.26 -11.61
N LEU A 399 11.12 21.50 -11.99
CA LEU A 399 12.25 21.70 -11.06
C LEU A 399 12.31 23.11 -10.44
N ALA A 400 11.62 24.13 -11.00
CA ALA A 400 11.52 25.46 -10.39
C ALA A 400 10.64 25.49 -9.11
N LEU A 401 10.01 24.36 -8.79
CA LEU A 401 9.17 24.15 -7.59
C LEU A 401 9.95 23.51 -6.44
N ALA A 402 11.15 22.98 -6.72
CA ALA A 402 12.13 22.51 -5.77
C ALA A 402 13.11 23.66 -5.53
N ASP A 403 12.97 24.38 -4.43
CA ASP A 403 13.98 25.36 -4.05
C ASP A 403 15.23 24.60 -3.59
N ASP A 404 16.23 24.52 -4.46
CA ASP A 404 17.51 23.85 -4.28
C ASP A 404 18.57 24.74 -3.62
N GLY A 405 18.23 25.98 -3.22
CA GLY A 405 19.20 26.87 -2.59
C GLY A 405 19.16 28.33 -3.06
N GLY A 406 18.37 28.67 -4.07
CA GLY A 406 18.27 30.05 -4.56
C GLY A 406 17.64 31.02 -3.55
N ASP A 407 18.25 32.19 -3.36
CA ASP A 407 17.60 33.33 -2.72
C ASP A 407 16.41 33.73 -3.61
N LEU A 408 15.18 33.54 -3.12
CA LEU A 408 13.97 34.05 -3.76
C LEU A 408 13.95 35.58 -3.61
N LYS A 409 14.69 36.27 -4.49
CA LYS A 409 14.45 37.69 -4.78
C LYS A 409 13.22 37.87 -5.66
#